data_AF-A0A2G4JCK8-F1
#
_entry.id   AF-A0A2G4JCK8-F1
#
_cell.length_a   1.000
_cell.length_b   1.000
_cell.length_c   1.000
_cell.angle_alpha   90.00
_cell.angle_beta   90.00
_cell.angle_gamma   90.00
#
_symmetry.space_group_name_H-M   'P 1'
#
loop_
_entity.id
_entity.type
_entity.pdbx_description
1 polymer ?
#
loop_
_entity_poly.entity_id
_entity_poly.type
_entity_poly.pdbx_seq_one_letter_code
_entity_poly.pdbx_strand_id
1 'polypeptide(L)' 'MIFLIVTVPIAFISPATGEIREHPFIPLFYLAIVGISVIIIYSSYKDRKQRQKDNIKRRSKK' A
#
# COMPACT_ATOMS: atom_id res chain seq x y z
N MET A 1 -3.08 2.56 -5.17
CA MET A 1 -3.45 3.75 -4.36
C MET A 1 -4.93 3.74 -4.02
N ILE A 2 -5.84 3.65 -5.01
CA ILE A 2 -7.30 3.55 -4.78
C ILE A 2 -7.69 2.42 -3.79
N PHE A 3 -7.04 1.26 -3.87
CA PHE A 3 -7.33 0.13 -2.96
C PHE A 3 -7.11 0.47 -1.47
N LEU A 4 -6.09 1.28 -1.14
CA LEU A 4 -5.82 1.67 0.25
C LEU A 4 -6.78 2.74 0.75
N ILE A 5 -7.14 3.67 -0.13
CA ILE A 5 -8.09 4.74 0.18
C ILE A 5 -9.48 4.18 0.49
N VAL A 6 -9.85 3.04 -0.11
CA VAL A 6 -11.17 2.41 0.09
C VAL A 6 -11.16 1.40 1.25
N THR A 7 -10.08 0.63 1.42
CA THR A 7 -10.03 -0.43 2.45
C THR A 7 -9.88 0.11 3.87
N VAL A 8 -9.18 1.23 4.06
CA VAL A 8 -8.99 1.81 5.41
C VAL A 8 -10.31 2.33 5.98
N PRO A 9 -11.10 3.18 5.29
CA PRO A 9 -12.38 3.65 5.82
C PRO A 9 -13.38 2.52 6.05
N ILE A 10 -13.46 1.53 5.15
CA ILE A 10 -14.37 0.38 5.28
C ILE A 10 -14.06 -0.48 6.53
N ALA A 11 -12.81 -0.49 7.00
CA ALA A 11 -12.46 -1.19 8.22
C ALA A 11 -13.06 -0.54 9.48
N PHE A 12 -13.28 0.79 9.45
CA PHE A 12 -13.81 1.58 10.58
C PHE A 12 -15.29 1.96 10.41
N ILE A 13 -15.79 2.03 9.18
CA ILE A 13 -17.15 2.45 8.84
C ILE A 13 -17.85 1.30 8.14
N SER A 14 -18.97 0.84 8.70
CA SER A 14 -19.76 -0.22 8.09
C SER A 14 -20.39 0.26 6.78
N PRO A 15 -20.09 -0.34 5.61
CA PRO A 15 -20.67 0.12 4.34
C PRO A 15 -22.18 -0.18 4.23
N ALA A 16 -22.70 -1.11 5.04
CA ALA A 16 -24.11 -1.47 5.04
C ALA A 16 -24.99 -0.54 5.90
N THR A 17 -24.42 0.10 6.92
CA THR A 17 -25.17 0.89 7.91
C THR A 17 -24.65 2.32 8.10
N GLY A 18 -23.44 2.63 7.62
CA GLY A 18 -22.79 3.93 7.80
C GLY A 18 -22.26 4.19 9.21
N GLU A 19 -22.47 3.26 10.15
CA GLU A 19 -22.04 3.42 11.55
C GLU A 19 -20.54 3.19 11.72
N ILE A 20 -19.94 3.96 12.63
CA ILE A 20 -18.56 3.81 13.06
C ILE A 20 -18.50 2.61 13.99
N ARG A 21 -17.66 1.63 13.65
CA ARG A 21 -17.51 0.40 14.45
C ARG A 21 -16.62 0.68 15.66
N GLU A 22 -17.05 0.28 16.86
CA GLU A 22 -16.21 0.36 18.07
C GLU A 22 -14.96 -0.53 17.99
N HIS A 23 -15.06 -1.66 17.29
CA HIS A 23 -13.93 -2.51 16.96
C HIS A 23 -13.80 -2.70 15.44
N PRO A 24 -12.60 -2.50 14.88
CA PRO A 24 -12.38 -2.69 13.47
C PRO A 24 -12.67 -4.14 13.09
N PHE A 25 -13.25 -4.34 11.90
CA PHE A 25 -13.55 -5.68 11.43
C PHE A 25 -12.23 -6.42 11.15
N ILE A 26 -11.86 -7.33 12.06
CA ILE A 26 -10.55 -8.00 12.10
C ILE A 26 -10.12 -8.56 10.72
N PRO A 27 -10.99 -9.25 9.96
CA PRO A 27 -10.62 -9.73 8.62
C PRO A 27 -10.22 -8.61 7.64
N LEU A 28 -10.96 -7.50 7.64
CA LEU A 28 -10.68 -6.36 6.76
C LEU A 28 -9.44 -5.60 7.22
N PHE A 29 -9.20 -5.53 8.53
CA PHE A 29 -8.00 -4.93 9.10
C PHE A 29 -6.73 -5.64 8.63
N TYR A 30 -6.67 -6.98 8.74
CA TYR A 30 -5.53 -7.74 8.22
C TYR A 30 -5.41 -7.68 6.70
N LEU A 31 -6.53 -7.65 5.97
CA LEU A 31 -6.51 -7.50 4.52
C LEU A 31 -5.92 -6.15 4.09
N ALA A 32 -6.24 -5.07 4.81
CA ALA A 32 -5.64 -3.76 4.58
C ALA A 32 -4.12 -3.75 4.87
N ILE A 33 -3.67 -4.42 5.94
CA ILE A 33 -2.25 -4.58 6.27
C ILE A 33 -1.50 -5.34 5.17
N VAL A 34 -2.08 -6.42 4.66
CA VAL A 34 -1.49 -7.17 3.54
C VAL A 34 -1.43 -6.29 2.29
N GLY A 35 -2.52 -5.56 1.99
CA GLY A 35 -2.58 -4.64 0.86
C GLY A 35 -1.50 -3.55 0.88
N ILE A 36 -1.30 -2.88 2.02
CA ILE A 36 -0.25 -1.85 2.16
C ILE A 36 1.16 -2.48 2.07
N SER A 37 1.36 -3.65 2.65
CA SER A 37 2.65 -4.35 2.63
C SER A 37 3.09 -4.70 1.21
N VAL A 38 2.19 -5.26 0.40
CA VAL A 38 2.48 -5.60 -1.01
C VAL A 38 2.85 -4.35 -1.81
N ILE A 39 2.14 -3.24 -1.60
CA ILE A 39 2.43 -1.97 -2.28
C ILE A 39 3.82 -1.44 -1.91
N ILE A 40 4.16 -1.46 -0.62
CA ILE A 40 5.48 -1.02 -0.13
C ILE A 40 6.58 -1.89 -0.73
N ILE A 41 6.41 -3.21 -0.74
CA ILE A 41 7.40 -4.14 -1.29
C ILE A 41 7.58 -3.90 -2.80
N TYR A 42 6.49 -3.79 -3.56
CA TYR A 42 6.56 -3.57 -5.00
C TYR A 42 7.17 -2.21 -5.35
N SER A 43 6.79 -1.15 -4.62
CA SER A 43 7.37 0.19 -4.78
C SER A 43 8.86 0.18 -4.46
N SER A 44 9.26 -0.46 -3.37
CA SER A 44 10.66 -0.58 -2.96
C SER A 44 11.49 -1.34 -4.01
N TYR A 45 10.93 -2.41 -4.58
CA TYR A 45 11.58 -3.14 -5.66
C TYR A 45 11.77 -2.26 -6.92
N LYS A 46 10.73 -1.54 -7.32
CA LYS A 46 10.78 -0.62 -8.46
C LYS A 46 11.81 0.48 -8.25
N ASP A 47 11.85 1.09 -7.07
CA ASP A 47 12.82 2.13 -6.71
C ASP A 47 14.26 1.61 -6.72
N ARG A 48 14.51 0.41 -6.17
CA ARG A 48 15.83 -0.23 -6.23
C ARG A 48 16.29 -0.43 -7.67
N LYS A 49 15.40 -0.91 -8.55
CA LYS A 49 15.70 -1.09 -9.97
C LYS A 49 15.97 0.24 -10.68
N GLN A 50 15.21 1.29 -10.35
CA GLN A 50 15.43 2.63 -10.91
C GLN A 50 16.80 3.20 -10.49
N ARG A 51 17.16 3.08 -9.20
CA ARG A 51 18.47 3.52 -8.68
C ARG A 51 19.63 2.80 -9.36
N GLN A 52 19.50 1.50 -9.64
CA GLN A 52 20.52 0.76 -10.39
C GLN A 52 20.70 1.30 -11.81
N LYS A 53 19.59 1.55 -12.53
CA LYS A 53 19.63 2.14 -13.88
C LYS A 53 20.30 3.52 -13.88
N ASP A 54 19.95 4.36 -12.90
CA ASP A 54 20.50 5.71 -12.79
C ASP A 54 22.00 5.68 -12.47
N ASN A 55 22.44 4.75 -11.63
CA ASN A 55 23.87 4.55 -11.33
C ASN A 55 24.66 4.04 -12.54
N ILE A 56 24.10 3.13 -13.34
CA ILE A 56 24.73 2.67 -14.59
C ILE A 56 24.86 3.85 -15.56
N LYS A 57 23.80 4.64 -15.75
CA LYS A 57 23.79 5.82 -16.63
C LYS A 57 24.78 6.90 -16.16
N ARG A 58 25.01 7.03 -14.86
CA ARG A 58 26.05 7.91 -14.29
C ARG A 58 27.45 7.39 -14.56
N ARG A 59 27.69 6.07 -14.41
CA ARG A 59 28.98 5.45 -14.73
C ARG A 59 29.31 5.51 -16.21
N SER A 60 28.34 5.38 -17.11
CA SER A 60 28.56 5.46 -18.56
C SER A 60 28.79 6.88 -19.09
N LYS A 61 28.54 7.90 -18.27
CA LYS A 61 28.76 9.32 -18.61
C LYS A 61 30.07 9.87 -18.06
N LYS A 62 30.80 9.08 -17.26
CA LYS A 62 32.08 9.43 -16.67
C LYS A 62 33.19 8.82 -17.52
#